data_AF-A0A1V2AY94-F1
#
_entry.id   AF-A0A1V2AY94-F1
#
_cell.length_a   1.000
_cell.length_b   1.000
_cell.length_c   1.000
_cell.angle_alpha   90.00
_cell.angle_beta   90.00
_cell.angle_gamma   90.00
#
_symmetry.space_group_name_H-M   'P 1'
#
loop_
_entity.id
_entity.type
_entity.pdbx_description
1 polymer ?
#
loop_
_entity_poly.entity_id
_entity_poly.type
_entity_poly.pdbx_seq_one_letter_code
_entity_poly.pdbx_strand_id
1 'polypeptide(L)'
;MIAKADPPSKYYIVSATNIVGYVVIQTTNIGITTSQTTSPGVTESWTNTAPGGYYTNPSGQFSYGAYWSDPTLFTPVTIQVLSGYTATVYNANSGSQSVRIGLAFTKPNGTETYFYGPSVTVGYGQTATASIPAGAYTYTAALPIASGEVYPTPMRIFLTYGD
;
A
#
# COMPACT_ATOMS: atom_id res chain seq x y z
N MET A 1 4.22 -15.10 3.25
CA MET A 1 5.10 -15.10 4.44
C MET A 1 5.30 -13.64 4.85
N ILE A 2 4.87 -13.26 6.05
CA ILE A 2 4.97 -11.88 6.56
C ILE A 2 6.43 -11.65 6.95
N ALA A 3 7.15 -10.77 6.25
CA ALA A 3 8.48 -10.37 6.66
C ALA A 3 8.35 -9.42 7.87
N LYS A 4 8.64 -9.92 9.07
CA LYS A 4 8.75 -9.13 10.30
C LYS A 4 10.22 -8.77 10.49
N ALA A 5 10.57 -7.49 10.39
CA ALA A 5 11.90 -7.00 10.75
C ALA A 5 11.98 -6.71 12.27
N ASP A 6 13.16 -6.94 12.86
CA ASP A 6 13.43 -6.84 14.30
C ASP A 6 13.46 -5.38 14.83
N PRO A 7 13.27 -5.15 16.16
CA PRO A 7 13.01 -3.84 16.77
C PRO A 7 14.02 -2.70 16.54
N PRO A 8 13.60 -1.40 16.60
CA PRO A 8 12.34 -0.89 17.14
C PRO A 8 11.26 -0.88 16.05
N SER A 9 10.48 -1.96 15.98
CA SER A 9 9.79 -2.38 14.78
C SER A 9 8.30 -2.43 15.03
N LYS A 10 7.59 -1.45 14.48
CA LYS A 10 6.20 -1.68 14.11
C LYS A 10 6.00 -1.22 12.67
N TYR A 11 6.31 -2.16 11.78
CA TYR A 11 5.91 -2.15 10.38
C TYR A 11 5.06 -3.41 10.19
N TYR A 12 3.85 -3.30 9.66
CA TYR A 12 3.18 -4.46 9.11
C TYR A 12 3.02 -4.29 7.61
N ILE A 13 3.22 -5.41 6.93
CA ILE A 13 2.75 -5.64 5.57
C ILE A 13 1.70 -6.72 5.72
N VAL A 14 0.43 -6.34 5.58
CA VAL A 14 -0.66 -7.31 5.54
C VAL A 14 -1.03 -7.48 4.07
N SER A 15 -0.75 -8.65 3.50
CA SER A 15 -1.34 -9.03 2.22
C SER A 15 -2.81 -9.32 2.48
N ALA A 16 -3.67 -8.43 2.01
CA ALA A 16 -5.11 -8.59 2.09
C ALA A 16 -5.56 -9.20 0.77
N THR A 17 -5.69 -10.54 0.76
CA THR A 17 -6.48 -11.37 -0.17
C THR A 17 -6.36 -11.12 -1.69
N ASN A 18 -6.49 -12.21 -2.46
CA ASN A 18 -6.45 -12.17 -3.92
C ASN A 18 -7.67 -11.40 -4.48
N ILE A 19 -7.46 -10.19 -4.99
CA ILE A 19 -8.47 -9.34 -5.64
C ILE A 19 -7.75 -8.68 -6.85
N VAL A 20 -8.04 -8.90 -8.15
CA VAL A 20 -9.02 -9.76 -8.85
C VAL A 20 -8.36 -10.34 -10.13
N GLY A 21 -8.54 -11.65 -10.32
CA GLY A 21 -8.53 -12.28 -11.65
C GLY A 21 -7.17 -12.76 -12.15
N TYR A 22 -7.13 -13.05 -13.44
CA TYR A 22 -5.97 -13.58 -14.14
C TYR A 22 -4.76 -12.62 -14.21
N VAL A 23 -4.93 -11.33 -13.86
CA VAL A 23 -3.82 -10.36 -13.78
C VAL A 23 -3.40 -10.14 -12.34
N VAL A 24 -2.10 -10.24 -12.06
CA VAL A 24 -1.54 -10.12 -10.70
C VAL A 24 -0.37 -9.14 -10.66
N ILE A 25 -0.13 -8.54 -9.49
CA ILE A 25 1.10 -7.79 -9.22
C ILE A 25 2.20 -8.81 -8.90
N GLN A 26 3.25 -8.86 -9.71
CA GLN A 26 4.40 -9.73 -9.50
C GLN A 26 5.49 -9.10 -8.67
N THR A 27 5.79 -7.82 -8.88
CA THR A 27 6.78 -7.12 -8.06
C THR A 27 6.39 -5.68 -7.90
N THR A 28 6.84 -5.04 -6.83
CA THR A 28 6.76 -3.59 -6.68
C THR A 28 8.10 -3.01 -6.24
N ASN A 29 8.40 -1.83 -6.77
CA ASN A 29 9.38 -0.90 -6.24
C ASN A 29 8.60 0.28 -5.71
N ILE A 30 8.49 0.38 -4.38
CA ILE A 30 7.68 1.40 -3.71
C ILE A 30 8.30 1.94 -2.43
N GLY A 31 8.36 3.26 -2.31
CA GLY A 31 8.72 3.94 -1.08
C GLY A 31 7.50 4.58 -0.42
N ILE A 32 7.45 4.42 0.90
CA ILE A 32 6.34 4.86 1.73
C ILE A 32 6.95 5.62 2.89
N THR A 33 6.63 6.90 3.00
CA THR A 33 6.98 7.72 4.15
C THR A 33 5.84 7.70 5.13
N THR A 34 6.11 7.33 6.37
CA THR A 34 5.18 7.54 7.47
C THR A 34 5.79 8.52 8.46
N SER A 35 5.00 9.45 8.96
CA SER A 35 5.40 10.33 10.05
C SER A 35 4.32 10.39 11.12
N GLN A 36 4.74 10.44 12.38
CA GLN A 36 3.84 10.44 13.53
C GLN A 36 4.39 11.37 14.63
N THR A 37 3.54 12.23 15.17
CA THR A 37 3.86 12.98 16.38
C THR A 37 3.72 12.07 17.60
N THR A 38 4.82 11.79 18.30
CA THR A 38 4.86 10.86 19.45
C THR A 38 4.78 11.59 20.80
N SER A 39 5.06 12.89 20.83
CA SER A 39 4.88 13.79 21.97
C SER A 39 4.87 15.26 21.49
N PRO A 40 4.46 16.24 22.31
CA PRO A 40 4.47 17.65 21.89
C PRO A 40 5.84 18.09 21.37
N GLY A 41 5.90 18.47 20.10
CA GLY A 41 7.14 18.91 19.44
C GLY A 41 8.05 17.79 18.93
N VAL A 42 7.69 16.52 19.10
CA VAL A 42 8.49 15.37 18.63
C VAL A 42 7.73 14.63 17.54
N THR A 43 8.28 14.63 16.33
CA THR A 43 7.76 13.89 15.18
C THR A 43 8.77 12.84 14.74
N GLU A 44 8.37 11.58 14.83
CA GLU A 44 9.10 10.47 14.25
C GLU A 44 8.73 10.36 12.77
N SER A 45 9.70 10.04 11.93
CA SER A 45 9.48 9.79 10.51
C SER A 45 10.33 8.64 10.03
N TRP A 46 9.75 7.80 9.19
CA TRP A 46 10.46 6.76 8.47
C TRP A 46 10.00 6.74 7.04
N THR A 47 10.97 6.58 6.15
CA THR A 47 10.70 6.30 4.75
C THR A 47 11.18 4.90 4.47
N ASN A 48 10.30 4.09 3.89
CA ASN A 48 10.71 2.87 3.21
C ASN A 48 11.57 3.26 2.02
N THR A 49 12.86 3.39 2.26
CA THR A 49 13.85 3.54 1.21
C THR A 49 14.17 2.15 0.68
N ALA A 50 13.98 1.95 -0.60
CA ALA A 50 15.02 1.25 -1.35
C ALA A 50 15.42 2.25 -2.46
N PRO A 51 15.71 1.85 -3.70
CA PRO A 51 14.69 2.26 -4.64
C PRO A 51 13.38 1.56 -4.19
N GLY A 52 12.66 2.16 -3.22
CA GLY A 52 11.47 1.68 -2.47
C GLY A 52 11.29 0.16 -2.24
N GLY A 53 11.23 -0.35 -1.00
CA GLY A 53 11.11 -1.78 -0.66
C GLY A 53 10.65 -2.73 -1.78
N TYR A 54 11.50 -3.70 -2.14
CA TYR A 54 11.20 -4.67 -3.19
C TYR A 54 10.33 -5.80 -2.64
N TYR A 55 9.12 -5.94 -3.17
CA TYR A 55 8.18 -6.98 -2.74
C TYR A 55 7.88 -7.92 -3.88
N THR A 56 8.22 -9.20 -3.72
CA THR A 56 7.95 -10.23 -4.72
C THR A 56 6.61 -10.92 -4.47
N ASN A 57 5.89 -11.10 -5.57
CA ASN A 57 4.61 -11.77 -5.70
C ASN A 57 3.53 -11.34 -4.69
N PRO A 58 3.28 -10.04 -4.44
CA PRO A 58 2.11 -9.64 -3.68
C PRO A 58 0.87 -9.88 -4.57
N SER A 59 0.29 -11.07 -4.49
CA SER A 59 -0.97 -11.33 -5.19
C SER A 59 -2.10 -10.53 -4.54
N GLY A 60 -2.83 -9.75 -5.35
CA GLY A 60 -4.02 -9.01 -4.92
C GLY A 60 -3.72 -7.64 -4.30
N GLN A 61 -4.29 -7.39 -3.12
CA GLN A 61 -4.11 -6.13 -2.39
C GLN A 61 -3.13 -6.33 -1.24
N PHE A 62 -2.37 -5.29 -0.93
CA PHE A 62 -1.41 -5.34 0.16
C PHE A 62 -1.32 -3.99 0.85
N SER A 63 -1.24 -4.06 2.17
CA SER A 63 -1.39 -2.92 3.07
C SER A 63 -0.06 -2.59 3.72
N TYR A 64 0.23 -1.30 3.89
CA TYR A 64 1.44 -0.84 4.56
C TYR A 64 1.13 0.22 5.60
N GLY A 65 1.85 0.14 6.72
CA GLY A 65 1.97 1.22 7.69
C GLY A 65 3.17 1.01 8.61
N ALA A 66 3.84 2.10 8.98
CA ALA A 66 4.76 2.18 10.10
C ALA A 66 4.08 2.91 11.27
N TYR A 67 4.21 2.43 12.51
CA TYR A 67 3.68 3.11 13.69
C TYR A 67 4.67 2.99 14.83
N TRP A 68 4.88 4.04 15.60
CA TRP A 68 5.92 4.07 16.63
C TRP A 68 5.38 3.79 18.03
N SER A 69 4.07 3.82 18.21
CA SER A 69 3.35 3.62 19.49
C SER A 69 2.18 2.65 19.32
N ASP A 70 1.78 1.94 20.37
CA ASP A 70 0.66 0.95 20.36
C ASP A 70 -0.72 1.65 20.43
N PRO A 71 -1.84 0.95 20.15
CA PRO A 71 -2.80 1.22 19.07
C PRO A 71 -3.78 2.38 19.29
N THR A 72 -3.65 3.19 20.36
CA THR A 72 -4.22 4.54 20.34
C THR A 72 -3.33 5.37 19.43
N LEU A 73 -3.50 5.24 18.11
CA LEU A 73 -2.78 6.01 17.10
C LEU A 73 -2.68 7.46 17.57
N PHE A 74 -1.48 7.87 18.04
CA PHE A 74 -1.23 9.26 18.33
C PHE A 74 -1.38 10.00 17.02
N THR A 75 -2.42 10.81 16.95
CA THR A 75 -2.72 11.66 15.81
C THR A 75 -2.06 13.01 16.03
N PRO A 76 -1.49 13.62 14.98
CA PRO A 76 -1.59 13.20 13.59
C PRO A 76 -0.57 12.12 13.16
N VAL A 77 -0.98 11.22 12.27
CA VAL A 77 -0.09 10.33 11.49
C VAL A 77 -0.25 10.65 10.02
N THR A 78 0.85 10.80 9.28
CA THR A 78 0.80 10.95 7.82
C THR A 78 1.42 9.73 7.16
N ILE A 79 0.74 9.18 6.15
CA ILE A 79 1.31 8.18 5.23
C ILE A 79 1.36 8.81 3.84
N GLN A 80 2.50 8.67 3.18
CA GLN A 80 2.77 9.23 1.86
C GLN A 80 3.48 8.23 0.97
N VAL A 81 3.03 8.15 -0.27
CA VAL A 81 3.70 7.50 -1.40
C VAL A 81 4.10 8.58 -2.39
N LEU A 82 5.40 8.66 -2.70
CA LEU A 82 5.93 9.61 -3.68
C LEU A 82 5.70 9.14 -5.11
N SER A 83 5.84 10.05 -6.08
CA SER A 83 5.83 9.69 -7.50
C SER A 83 7.09 8.95 -7.92
N GLY A 84 7.01 8.19 -9.02
CA GLY A 84 8.17 7.51 -9.62
C GLY A 84 8.29 6.02 -9.25
N TYR A 85 7.40 5.52 -8.39
CA TYR A 85 7.30 4.11 -8.06
C TYR A 85 6.55 3.31 -9.12
N THR A 86 6.85 2.01 -9.19
CA THR A 86 6.35 1.13 -10.23
C THR A 86 6.04 -0.27 -9.71
N ALA A 87 5.15 -0.96 -10.40
CA ALA A 87 4.80 -2.35 -10.19
C ALA A 87 4.97 -3.12 -11.50
N THR A 88 5.50 -4.33 -11.43
CA THR A 88 5.40 -5.31 -12.52
C THR A 88 4.10 -6.07 -12.35
N VAL A 89 3.25 -6.04 -13.37
CA VAL A 89 1.99 -6.79 -13.43
C VAL A 89 2.10 -7.91 -14.46
N TYR A 90 1.46 -9.05 -14.23
CA TYR A 90 1.47 -10.22 -15.11
C TYR A 90 0.06 -10.65 -15.43
N ASN A 91 -0.22 -10.89 -16.71
CA ASN A 91 -1.53 -11.33 -17.18
C ASN A 91 -1.50 -12.81 -17.60
N ALA A 92 -2.14 -13.67 -16.81
CA ALA A 92 -2.37 -15.07 -17.10
C ALA A 92 -3.68 -15.32 -17.90
N ASN A 93 -4.41 -14.28 -18.29
CA ASN A 93 -5.72 -14.40 -18.93
C ASN A 93 -5.58 -14.60 -20.43
N SER A 94 -6.50 -15.33 -21.04
CA SER A 94 -6.65 -15.25 -22.49
C SER A 94 -6.98 -13.81 -22.91
N GLY A 95 -6.16 -13.24 -23.80
CA GLY A 95 -6.33 -11.88 -24.32
C GLY A 95 -5.63 -10.78 -23.51
N SER A 96 -5.57 -9.59 -24.10
CA SER A 96 -4.99 -8.40 -23.46
C SER A 96 -5.93 -7.79 -22.43
N GLN A 97 -5.38 -7.26 -21.34
CA GLN A 97 -6.14 -6.62 -20.26
C GLN A 97 -5.63 -5.21 -20.03
N SER A 98 -6.55 -4.26 -19.87
CA SER A 98 -6.24 -2.90 -19.41
C SER A 98 -6.33 -2.87 -17.88
N VAL A 99 -5.24 -2.52 -17.20
CA VAL A 99 -5.15 -2.51 -15.73
C VAL A 99 -4.43 -1.27 -15.22
N ARG A 100 -4.70 -0.87 -13.99
CA ARG A 100 -3.98 0.22 -13.29
C ARG A 100 -3.75 -0.12 -11.83
N ILE A 101 -2.72 0.49 -11.24
CA ILE A 101 -2.47 0.42 -9.79
C ILE A 101 -3.24 1.53 -9.09
N GLY A 102 -3.85 1.22 -7.96
CA GLY A 102 -4.50 2.16 -7.07
C GLY A 102 -3.90 2.13 -5.66
N LEU A 103 -4.00 3.27 -4.98
CA LEU A 103 -3.85 3.39 -3.53
C LEU A 103 -5.22 3.70 -2.93
N ALA A 104 -5.57 3.06 -1.81
CA ALA A 104 -6.70 3.47 -1.00
C ALA A 104 -6.24 3.75 0.43
N PHE A 105 -6.66 4.89 0.97
CA PHE A 105 -6.40 5.31 2.35
C PHE A 105 -7.70 5.21 3.15
N THR A 106 -7.75 4.32 4.15
CA THR A 106 -8.92 4.06 5.00
C THR A 106 -9.03 5.11 6.09
N LYS A 107 -10.08 5.91 6.07
CA LYS A 107 -10.33 6.97 7.05
C LYS A 107 -10.84 6.42 8.38
N PRO A 108 -10.77 7.20 9.48
CA PRO A 108 -11.35 6.86 10.77
C PRO A 108 -12.84 6.46 10.74
N ASN A 109 -13.61 7.02 9.80
CA ASN A 109 -15.03 6.70 9.63
C ASN A 109 -15.29 5.47 8.73
N GLY A 110 -14.25 4.73 8.34
CA GLY A 110 -14.34 3.56 7.47
C GLY A 110 -14.46 3.85 5.97
N THR A 111 -14.58 5.12 5.55
CA THR A 111 -14.57 5.48 4.13
C THR A 111 -13.15 5.50 3.57
N GLU A 112 -12.98 5.45 2.25
CA GLU A 112 -11.66 5.43 1.62
C GLU A 112 -11.44 6.62 0.69
N THR A 113 -10.20 7.12 0.66
CA THR A 113 -9.71 8.02 -0.40
C THR A 113 -8.89 7.21 -1.39
N TYR A 114 -9.20 7.31 -2.68
CA TYR A 114 -8.50 6.58 -3.73
C TYR A 114 -7.59 7.48 -4.56
N PHE A 115 -6.45 6.93 -4.97
CA PHE A 115 -5.55 7.51 -5.96
C PHE A 115 -5.28 6.44 -7.00
N TYR A 116 -5.35 6.79 -8.28
CA TYR A 116 -5.16 5.84 -9.39
C TYR A 116 -3.99 6.26 -10.26
N GLY A 117 -3.15 5.30 -10.61
CA GLY A 117 -2.14 5.45 -11.65
C GLY A 117 -2.74 5.38 -13.05
N PRO A 118 -1.94 5.67 -14.09
CA PRO A 118 -2.35 5.45 -15.47
C PRO A 118 -2.63 3.96 -15.75
N SER A 119 -3.57 3.70 -16.67
CA SER A 119 -3.80 2.35 -17.18
C SER A 119 -2.68 1.89 -18.09
N VAL A 120 -2.35 0.60 -18.03
CA VAL A 120 -1.43 -0.10 -18.90
C VAL A 120 -2.11 -1.33 -19.49
N THR A 121 -1.80 -1.63 -20.75
CA THR A 121 -2.28 -2.86 -21.40
C THR A 121 -1.26 -3.98 -21.22
N VAL A 122 -1.73 -5.16 -20.81
CA VAL A 122 -0.90 -6.34 -20.58
C VAL A 122 -1.42 -7.48 -21.45
N GLY A 123 -0.60 -7.97 -22.38
CA GLY A 123 -0.96 -9.11 -23.23
C GLY A 123 -0.98 -10.44 -22.47
N TYR A 124 -1.62 -11.46 -23.03
CA TYR A 124 -1.62 -12.82 -22.44
C TYR A 124 -0.19 -13.36 -22.30
N GLY A 125 0.12 -13.88 -21.12
CA GLY A 125 1.43 -14.44 -20.80
C GLY A 125 2.53 -13.39 -20.71
N GLN A 126 2.20 -12.08 -20.77
CA GLN A 126 3.15 -10.99 -20.72
C GLN A 126 3.14 -10.30 -19.35
N THR A 127 4.23 -9.57 -19.10
CA THR A 127 4.31 -8.59 -18.02
C THR A 127 4.24 -7.17 -18.57
N ALA A 128 3.83 -6.23 -17.73
CA ALA A 128 3.96 -4.81 -18.00
C ALA A 128 4.40 -4.07 -16.73
N THR A 129 5.01 -2.90 -16.92
CA THR A 129 5.31 -1.98 -15.83
C THR A 129 4.18 -0.97 -15.69
N ALA A 130 3.49 -0.99 -14.55
CA ALA A 130 2.47 -0.03 -14.18
C ALA A 130 3.02 0.99 -13.19
N SER A 131 2.73 2.28 -13.38
CA SER A 131 3.10 3.31 -12.41
C SER A 131 2.21 3.21 -11.17
N ILE A 132 2.82 3.30 -10.00
CA ILE A 132 2.11 3.44 -8.73
C ILE A 132 1.81 4.94 -8.55
N PRO A 133 0.54 5.34 -8.30
CA PRO A 133 0.22 6.75 -8.12
C PRO A 133 0.87 7.29 -6.84
N ALA A 134 1.22 8.58 -6.87
CA ALA A 134 1.52 9.30 -5.64
C ALA A 134 0.23 9.54 -4.86
N GLY A 135 0.32 9.51 -3.54
CA GLY A 135 -0.82 9.75 -2.66
C GLY A 135 -0.37 9.99 -1.23
N ALA A 136 -1.05 10.88 -0.52
CA ALA A 136 -0.76 11.13 0.88
C ALA A 136 -2.06 11.33 1.65
N TYR A 137 -2.07 10.88 2.91
CA TYR A 137 -3.17 11.12 3.83
C TYR A 137 -2.67 11.31 5.26
N THR A 138 -3.21 12.33 5.93
CA THR A 138 -2.96 12.60 7.35
C THR A 138 -4.17 12.18 8.19
N TYR A 139 -3.98 11.16 9.02
CA TYR A 139 -4.91 10.68 10.01
C TYR A 139 -4.90 11.58 11.23
N THR A 140 -6.03 12.23 11.50
CA THR A 140 -6.23 13.10 12.67
C THR A 140 -7.09 12.46 13.77
N ALA A 141 -7.56 11.23 13.54
CA ALA A 141 -8.21 10.39 14.53
C ALA A 141 -7.73 8.93 14.39
N ALA A 142 -8.01 8.12 15.41
CA ALA A 142 -7.64 6.71 15.42
C ALA A 142 -8.32 5.95 14.27
N LEU A 143 -7.62 4.96 13.72
CA LEU A 143 -8.12 4.13 12.64
C LEU A 143 -9.01 3.00 13.16
N PRO A 144 -10.07 2.62 12.44
CA PRO A 144 -10.85 1.45 12.78
C PRO A 144 -9.99 0.18 12.60
N ILE A 145 -10.08 -0.72 13.57
CA ILE A 145 -9.56 -2.08 13.45
C ILE A 145 -10.74 -2.97 13.07
N ALA A 146 -10.62 -3.69 11.94
CA ALA A 146 -11.67 -4.58 11.50
C ALA A 146 -11.85 -5.75 12.49
N SER A 147 -13.07 -6.27 12.60
CA SER A 147 -13.36 -7.41 13.49
C SER A 147 -12.48 -8.61 13.12
N GLY A 148 -11.73 -9.13 14.09
CA GLY A 148 -10.80 -10.25 13.91
C GLY A 148 -9.38 -9.84 13.51
N GLU A 149 -9.12 -8.55 13.27
CA GLU A 149 -7.78 -8.03 13.01
C GLU A 149 -7.13 -7.50 14.28
N VAL A 150 -5.80 -7.59 14.34
CA VAL A 150 -5.00 -7.05 15.46
C VAL A 150 -4.55 -5.61 15.17
N TYR A 151 -4.48 -5.23 13.88
CA TYR A 151 -3.97 -3.94 13.45
C TYR A 151 -4.88 -3.32 12.37
N PRO A 152 -5.01 -1.97 12.32
CA PRO A 152 -5.78 -1.31 11.27
C PRO A 152 -5.08 -1.45 9.90
N THR A 153 -5.82 -1.27 8.81
CA THR A 153 -5.27 -1.15 7.45
C THR A 153 -5.39 0.30 6.97
N PRO A 154 -4.37 1.15 7.20
CA PRO A 154 -4.42 2.57 6.88
C PRO A 154 -4.37 2.78 5.38
N MET A 155 -3.46 2.11 4.68
CA MET A 155 -3.28 2.23 3.25
C MET A 155 -3.19 0.86 2.63
N ARG A 156 -3.89 0.66 1.50
CA ARG A 156 -3.76 -0.49 0.62
C ARG A 156 -3.30 -0.08 -0.77
N ILE A 157 -2.53 -0.95 -1.38
CA ILE A 157 -2.14 -0.90 -2.78
C ILE A 157 -2.86 -2.04 -3.47
N PHE A 158 -3.48 -1.75 -4.61
CA PHE A 158 -4.29 -2.74 -5.32
C PHE A 158 -4.16 -2.59 -6.83
N LEU A 159 -4.42 -3.69 -7.53
CA LEU A 159 -4.62 -3.70 -8.98
C LEU A 159 -6.11 -3.68 -9.27
N THR A 160 -6.51 -2.88 -10.25
CA THR A 160 -7.87 -2.87 -10.79
C THR A 160 -7.82 -2.87 -12.30
N TYR A 161 -8.85 -3.40 -12.95
CA TYR A 161 -9.04 -3.22 -14.39
C TYR A 161 -9.29 -1.73 -14.67
N GLY A 162 -8.69 -1.24 -15.76
CA GLY A 162 -8.88 0.13 -16.22
C GLY A 162 -10.30 0.32 -16.74
N ASP A 163 -10.84 1.53 -16.52
CA ASP A 163 -12.16 1.94 -17.01
C ASP A 163 -12.27 1.83 -18.55
#